data_AF-A0AAF0UJS7-F1
#
_entry.id   AF-A0AAF0UJS7-F1
#
_cell.length_a   1.000
_cell.length_b   1.000
_cell.length_c   1.000
_cell.angle_alpha   90.00
_cell.angle_beta   90.00
_cell.angle_gamma   90.00
#
_symmetry.space_group_name_H-M   'P 1'
#
loop_
_entity.id
_entity.type
_entity.pdbx_description
1 polymer ?
#
loop_
_entity_poly.entity_id
_entity_poly.type
_entity_poly.pdbx_seq_one_letter_code
_entity_poly.pdbx_strand_id
1 'polypeptide(L)'
;MTHSEGILGPWKQMWKCNTPTKVKCFTWLVSKRACLTQEKLKRRGFQIVSRCFCHEKEETNNHLFLHCRITVQVWHMVLSISQEP
;
A
#
# COMPACT_ATOMS: atom_id res chain seq x y z
N MET A 1 20.63 -24.87 -22.18
CA MET A 1 19.24 -25.36 -22.13
C MET A 1 19.10 -26.06 -20.79
N THR A 2 18.43 -25.58 -19.74
CA THR A 2 17.29 -24.66 -19.57
C THR A 2 17.53 -23.81 -18.31
N HIS A 3 17.55 -22.48 -18.44
CA HIS A 3 17.63 -21.59 -17.28
C HIS A 3 16.25 -21.58 -16.61
N SER A 4 16.09 -22.36 -15.54
CA SER A 4 14.89 -22.33 -14.71
C SER A 4 14.90 -21.02 -13.92
N GLU A 5 14.39 -19.95 -14.52
CA GLU A 5 13.96 -18.77 -13.77
C GLU A 5 12.76 -19.18 -12.90
N GLY A 6 13.07 -19.76 -11.74
CA GLY A 6 12.07 -20.08 -10.73
C GLY A 6 11.31 -18.81 -10.39
N ILE A 7 9.99 -18.87 -10.52
CA ILE A 7 9.05 -17.78 -10.24
C ILE A 7 9.45 -17.13 -8.91
N LEU A 8 10.04 -15.94 -8.99
CA LEU A 8 10.43 -15.18 -7.81
C LEU A 8 9.14 -14.80 -7.07
N GLY A 9 9.00 -15.23 -5.82
CA GLY A 9 7.87 -14.82 -5.00
C GLY A 9 7.74 -13.28 -4.98
N PRO A 10 6.53 -12.73 -4.78
CA PRO A 10 6.24 -11.30 -4.96
C PRO A 10 7.22 -10.36 -4.25
N TRP A 11 7.71 -10.76 -3.06
CA TRP A 11 8.70 -9.98 -2.32
C TRP A 11 10.07 -9.93 -2.96
N LYS A 12 10.57 -11.03 -3.51
CA LYS A 12 11.87 -11.04 -4.19
C LYS A 12 11.82 -10.16 -5.44
N GLN A 13 10.67 -10.12 -6.13
CA GLN A 13 10.47 -9.24 -7.29
C GLN A 13 10.40 -7.76 -6.89
N MET A 14 9.71 -7.42 -5.80
CA MET A 14 9.66 -6.05 -5.26
C MET A 14 11.06 -5.48 -4.97
N TRP A 15 11.95 -6.28 -4.38
CA TRP A 15 13.32 -5.83 -4.07
C TRP A 15 14.22 -5.73 -5.31
N LYS A 16 13.99 -6.57 -6.32
CA LYS A 16 14.71 -6.55 -7.61
C LYS A 16 14.27 -5.41 -8.54
N CYS A 17 13.03 -4.93 -8.40
CA CYS A 17 12.49 -3.87 -9.26
C CYS A 17 13.33 -2.59 -9.17
N ASN A 18 13.53 -1.87 -10.28
CA ASN A 18 14.32 -0.64 -10.29
C ASN A 18 13.52 0.58 -9.80
N THR A 19 13.02 0.50 -8.56
CA THR A 19 12.28 1.57 -7.91
C THR A 19 13.12 2.20 -6.80
N PRO A 20 12.90 3.49 -6.47
CA PRO A 20 13.57 4.13 -5.36
C PRO A 20 13.37 3.36 -4.05
N THR A 21 14.40 3.28 -3.21
CA THR A 21 14.37 2.54 -1.93
C THR A 21 13.22 2.97 -1.03
N LYS A 22 12.88 4.26 -1.02
CA LYS A 22 11.74 4.79 -0.25
C LYS A 22 10.41 4.13 -0.65
N VAL A 23 10.20 3.90 -1.95
CA VAL A 23 9.01 3.22 -2.46
C VAL A 23 9.00 1.75 -2.00
N LYS A 24 10.13 1.04 -2.12
CA LYS A 24 10.25 -0.36 -1.67
C LYS A 24 9.95 -0.51 -0.18
N CYS A 25 10.55 0.34 0.65
CA CYS A 25 10.31 0.33 2.10
C CYS A 25 8.86 0.64 2.43
N PHE A 26 8.26 1.62 1.75
CA PHE A 26 6.86 1.97 1.96
C PHE A 26 5.91 0.82 1.57
N THR A 27 6.09 0.24 0.38
CA THR A 27 5.31 -0.92 -0.09
C THR A 27 5.45 -2.10 0.86
N TRP A 28 6.65 -2.34 1.41
CA TRP A 28 6.86 -3.36 2.44
C TRP A 28 6.04 -3.08 3.71
N LEU A 29 6.04 -1.84 4.21
CA LEU A 29 5.24 -1.46 5.37
C LEU A 29 3.75 -1.64 5.12
N VAL A 30 3.24 -1.23 3.95
CA VAL A 30 1.82 -1.40 3.57
C VAL A 30 1.47 -2.89 3.56
N SER A 31 2.32 -3.71 2.95
CA SER A 31 2.13 -5.17 2.84
C SER A 31 2.10 -5.87 4.20
N LYS A 32 2.87 -5.38 5.16
CA LYS A 32 2.89 -5.85 6.55
C LYS A 32 1.82 -5.19 7.42
N ARG A 33 0.93 -4.36 6.85
CA ARG A 33 -0.06 -3.53 7.57
C ARG A 33 0.59 -2.75 8.71
N ALA A 34 1.80 -2.25 8.47
CA ALA A 34 2.69 -1.65 9.46
C ALA A 34 2.80 -0.13 9.33
N CYS A 35 2.21 0.49 8.30
CA CYS A 35 2.21 1.95 8.17
C CYS A 35 1.51 2.59 9.38
N LEU A 36 2.06 3.71 9.84
CA LEU A 36 1.47 4.48 10.92
C LEU A 36 0.13 5.04 10.43
N THR A 37 -0.94 4.70 11.13
CA THR A 37 -2.31 5.16 10.87
C THR A 37 -2.88 5.68 12.18
N GLN A 38 -3.93 6.50 12.09
CA GLN A 38 -4.61 7.02 13.27
C GLN A 38 -5.16 5.89 14.15
N GLU A 39 -5.62 4.78 13.56
CA GLU A 39 -6.00 3.59 14.33
C GLU A 39 -4.84 3.07 15.20
N LYS A 40 -3.64 2.94 14.62
CA LYS A 40 -2.45 2.49 15.36
C LYS A 40 -2.01 3.48 16.44
N LEU A 41 -2.13 4.78 16.19
CA LEU A 41 -1.83 5.81 17.18
C LEU A 41 -2.83 5.75 18.34
N LYS A 42 -4.13 5.62 18.04
CA LYS A 42 -5.18 5.41 19.04
C LYS A 42 -4.89 4.18 19.91
N ARG A 43 -4.47 3.05 19.32
CA ARG A 43 -4.05 1.85 20.07
C ARG A 43 -2.81 2.05 20.95
N ARG A 44 -1.96 3.04 20.66
CA ARG A 44 -0.81 3.43 21.50
C ARG A 44 -1.18 4.39 22.63
N GLY A 45 -2.46 4.70 22.81
CA GLY A 45 -2.95 5.58 23.88
C GLY A 45 -3.12 7.05 23.50
N PHE A 46 -2.85 7.42 22.24
CA PHE A 46 -3.10 8.78 21.77
C PHE A 46 -4.61 9.05 21.69
N GLN A 47 -5.05 10.17 22.26
CA GLN A 47 -6.45 10.61 22.22
C GLN A 47 -6.75 11.26 20.87
N ILE A 48 -6.99 10.44 19.84
CA ILE A 48 -7.33 10.89 18.49
C ILE A 48 -8.55 10.15 17.95
N VAL A 49 -9.36 10.85 17.16
CA VAL A 49 -10.46 10.25 16.41
C VAL A 49 -9.90 9.68 15.11
N SER A 50 -9.81 8.35 15.02
CA SER A 50 -9.37 7.70 13.79
C SER A 50 -10.46 7.78 12.72
N ARG A 51 -10.17 8.50 11.63
CA ARG A 51 -11.08 8.70 10.49
C ARG A 51 -10.28 8.79 9.20
N CYS A 52 -10.62 7.93 8.24
CA CYS A 52 -9.96 7.92 6.94
C CYS A 52 -10.38 9.14 6.09
N PHE A 53 -9.61 9.43 5.03
CA PHE A 53 -9.89 10.52 4.08
C PHE A 53 -11.28 10.46 3.44
N CYS A 54 -11.88 9.28 3.33
CA CYS A 54 -13.26 9.16 2.84
C CYS A 54 -14.31 9.72 3.82
N HIS A 55 -13.92 9.97 5.08
CA HIS A 55 -14.76 10.34 6.21
C HIS A 55 -15.84 9.32 6.62
N GLU A 56 -15.89 8.14 6.02
CA GLU A 56 -16.93 7.12 6.24
C GLU A 56 -16.52 6.02 7.22
N LYS A 57 -15.21 5.72 7.33
CA LYS A 57 -14.67 4.62 8.13
C LYS A 57 -13.41 5.02 8.89
N GLU A 58 -13.02 4.19 9.85
CA GLU A 58 -11.77 4.32 10.61
C GLU A 58 -10.54 4.25 9.67
N GLU A 59 -9.50 5.04 9.95
CA GLU A 59 -8.24 4.99 9.20
C GLU A 59 -7.42 3.76 9.60
N THR A 60 -7.60 2.67 8.88
CA THR A 60 -6.77 1.45 8.96
C THR A 60 -5.87 1.33 7.73
N ASN A 61 -4.79 0.54 7.80
CA ASN A 61 -3.94 0.29 6.62
C ASN A 61 -4.74 -0.27 5.43
N ASN A 62 -5.58 -1.28 5.65
CA ASN A 62 -6.37 -1.88 4.59
C ASN A 62 -7.36 -0.89 3.99
N HIS A 63 -8.07 -0.13 4.84
CA HIS A 63 -9.03 0.83 4.31
C HIS A 63 -8.32 1.97 3.57
N LEU A 64 -7.29 2.57 4.16
CA LEU A 64 -6.53 3.66 3.56
C LEU A 64 -5.94 3.29 2.19
N PHE A 65 -5.36 2.11 2.03
CA PHE A 65 -4.63 1.75 0.81
C PHE A 65 -5.45 0.96 -0.23
N LEU A 66 -6.53 0.28 0.16
CA LEU A 66 -7.26 -0.62 -0.74
C LEU A 66 -8.77 -0.34 -0.85
N HIS A 67 -9.42 0.15 0.21
CA HIS A 67 -10.89 0.21 0.26
C HIS A 67 -11.47 1.62 0.42
N CYS A 68 -10.63 2.63 0.61
CA CYS A 68 -11.04 4.01 0.69
C CYS A 68 -11.49 4.46 -0.70
N ARG A 69 -12.69 5.06 -0.82
CA ARG A 69 -13.23 5.54 -2.09
C ARG A 69 -12.27 6.47 -2.85
N ILE A 70 -11.56 7.33 -2.11
CA ILE A 70 -10.57 8.25 -2.69
C ILE A 70 -9.39 7.47 -3.25
N THR A 71 -8.85 6.52 -2.48
CA THR A 71 -7.74 5.68 -2.92
C THR A 71 -8.10 4.80 -4.10
N VAL A 72 -9.31 4.25 -4.14
CA VAL A 72 -9.82 3.49 -5.29
C VAL A 72 -9.86 4.36 -6.54
N GLN A 73 -10.32 5.62 -6.45
CA GLN A 73 -10.28 6.56 -7.58
C GLN A 73 -8.85 6.83 -8.05
N VAL A 74 -7.90 7.03 -7.13
CA VAL A 74 -6.48 7.20 -7.46
C VAL A 74 -5.94 5.96 -8.19
N TRP A 75 -6.27 4.76 -7.74
CA TRP A 75 -5.86 3.53 -8.43
C TRP A 75 -6.43 3.45 -9.84
N HIS A 76 -7.71 3.80 -10.04
CA HIS A 76 -8.29 3.84 -11.38
C HIS A 76 -7.57 4.83 -12.30
N MET A 77 -7.19 6.02 -11.81
CA MET A 77 -6.43 7.00 -12.59
C MET A 77 -5.04 6.48 -12.95
N VAL A 78 -4.33 5.86 -12.01
CA VAL A 78 -3.00 5.30 -12.26
C VAL A 78 -3.06 4.16 -13.27
N LEU A 79 -4.06 3.28 -13.13
CA LEU A 79 -4.26 2.15 -14.04
C LEU A 79 -4.67 2.61 -15.44
N SER A 80 -5.48 3.67 -15.57
CA SER A 80 -5.82 4.21 -16.89
C SER A 80 -4.61 4.79 -17.62
N ILE A 81 -3.68 5.44 -16.90
CA ILE A 81 -2.43 5.97 -17.48
C ILE A 81 -1.47 4.83 -17.84
N SER A 82 -1.41 3.78 -17.00
CA SER A 82 -0.50 2.66 -17.20
C SER A 82 -0.94 1.69 -18.31
N GLN A 83 -2.11 1.92 -18.92
CA GLN A 83 -2.67 1.13 -20.02
C GLN A 83 -2.66 1.88 -21.37
N GLU A 84 -2.01 3.04 -21.47
CA GLU A 84 -1.74 3.65 -22.78
C GLU A 84 -0.73 2.80 -23.56
N PRO A 85 -0.99 2.48 -24.85
CA PRO A 85 -0.12 1.64 -25.68
C PRO A 85 1.23 2.29 -26.00
#